data_AF-A0A0G4GER1-F1
#
_entry.id   AF-A0A0G4GER1-F1
#
_cell.length_a   1.000
_cell.length_b   1.000
_cell.length_c   1.000
_cell.angle_alpha   90.00
_cell.angle_beta   90.00
_cell.angle_gamma   90.00
#
_symmetry.space_group_name_H-M   'P 1'
#
loop_
_entity.id
_entity.type
_entity.pdbx_description
1 polymer ?
#
loop_
_entity_poly.entity_id
_entity_poly.type
_entity_poly.pdbx_seq_one_letter_code
_entity_poly.pdbx_strand_id
1 'polypeptide(L)'
;MCDLVPEELWREQILPSLVVCDVIALRATSSAKAALITGGLLLQRIDTYLARHELSGTVDVNRNASAVAGDIDQPSGFVAVVRHSLLACARRLTGRRLTHFGYLVRCLYVLEQGGSEWRLMGMVVRLAAIYRLTPNGLPLALSVAQLHSKSAFDSVPLAMAIYRLIGHQLTLRGQRLALRRAANGEYRIGDRSFRVVPFGDLPADHPYRSTYNESDPVVRWGRDLFPSFTAFLTMRPLMWWWPYEAGVVRVVFKAVLWVHKDRSNPGFQRLLTAGDIPEQLGYTADNRFDRGNLSTADPIDRRYVIVSGFRPTDTVAAFMRVDRGGSGCGRPSRLLPVCLPPSMSASPCRCRCGAVY
;
A
#
# COMPACT_ATOMS: atom_id res chain seq x y z
N MET A 1 23.10 3.36 36.57
CA MET A 1 23.04 4.67 35.88
C MET A 1 21.66 5.02 35.35
N CYS A 2 20.84 4.09 34.83
CA CYS A 2 19.50 4.40 34.30
C CYS A 2 18.49 4.94 35.34
N ASP A 3 18.74 4.71 36.62
CA ASP A 3 17.84 5.13 37.71
C ASP A 3 18.01 6.60 38.13
N LEU A 4 19.05 7.28 37.62
CA LEU A 4 19.32 8.70 37.93
C LEU A 4 18.60 9.68 36.99
N VAL A 5 17.99 9.17 35.91
CA VAL A 5 17.30 10.02 34.94
C VAL A 5 15.83 10.16 35.34
N PRO A 6 15.30 11.40 35.48
CA PRO A 6 13.91 11.67 35.82
C PRO A 6 12.90 10.99 34.88
N GLU A 7 11.74 10.60 35.42
CA GLU A 7 10.72 9.89 34.64
C GLU A 7 10.21 10.70 33.45
N GLU A 8 10.15 12.03 33.60
CA GLU A 8 9.74 12.97 32.56
C GLU A 8 10.68 12.87 31.36
N LEU A 9 11.99 12.88 31.60
CA LEU A 9 12.99 12.78 30.53
C LEU A 9 12.96 11.40 29.86
N TRP A 10 12.65 10.34 30.60
CA TRP A 10 12.38 9.02 30.02
C TRP A 10 11.18 9.05 29.07
N ARG A 11 10.06 9.63 29.48
CA ARG A 11 8.83 9.66 28.68
C ARG A 11 8.94 10.55 27.45
N GLU A 12 9.58 11.71 27.59
CA GLU A 12 9.58 12.74 26.55
C GLU A 12 10.72 12.62 25.54
N GLN A 13 11.88 12.09 25.94
CA GLN A 13 13.08 12.08 25.08
C GLN A 13 13.59 10.66 24.79
N ILE A 14 13.68 9.82 25.82
CA ILE A 14 14.31 8.50 25.64
C ILE A 14 13.34 7.51 24.99
N LEU A 15 12.14 7.29 25.55
CA LEU A 15 11.20 6.30 25.01
C LEU A 15 10.75 6.58 23.56
N PRO A 16 10.58 7.85 23.12
CA PRO A 16 10.26 8.15 21.73
C PRO A 16 11.40 7.89 20.75
N SER A 17 12.67 7.96 21.19
CA SER A 17 13.84 7.72 20.34
C SER A 17 14.21 6.24 20.19
N LEU A 18 13.67 5.36 21.04
CA LEU A 18 13.88 3.92 20.97
C LEU A 18 12.97 3.25 19.94
N VAL A 19 13.51 2.31 19.18
CA VAL A 19 12.70 1.38 18.36
C VAL A 19 11.84 0.49 19.26
N VAL A 20 10.70 0.01 18.75
CA VAL A 20 9.75 -0.76 19.57
C VAL A 20 10.39 -2.00 20.19
N CYS A 21 11.33 -2.65 19.51
CA CYS A 21 12.03 -3.82 20.05
C CYS A 21 12.82 -3.47 21.32
N ASP A 22 13.48 -2.31 21.35
CA ASP A 22 14.26 -1.83 22.50
C ASP A 22 13.36 -1.40 23.64
N VAL A 23 12.23 -0.76 23.34
CA VAL A 23 11.19 -0.45 24.34
C VAL A 23 10.69 -1.72 25.02
N ILE A 24 10.46 -2.80 24.26
CA ILE A 24 10.01 -4.07 24.84
C ILE A 24 11.12 -4.79 25.61
N ALA A 25 12.37 -4.73 25.14
CA ALA A 25 13.51 -5.24 25.91
C ALA A 25 13.64 -4.51 27.25
N LEU A 26 13.55 -3.18 27.25
CA LEU A 26 13.61 -2.33 28.45
C LEU A 26 12.48 -2.65 29.43
N ARG A 27 11.24 -2.82 28.94
CA ARG A 27 10.09 -3.24 29.75
C ARG A 27 10.32 -4.59 30.42
N ALA A 28 11.02 -5.50 29.76
CA ALA A 28 11.29 -6.83 30.30
C ALA A 28 12.43 -6.85 31.33
N THR A 29 13.35 -5.88 31.28
CA THR A 29 14.57 -5.87 32.11
C THR A 29 14.48 -4.94 33.32
N SER A 30 13.53 -4.00 33.36
CA SER A 30 13.36 -3.07 34.49
C SER A 30 11.89 -2.92 34.87
N SER A 31 11.54 -3.31 36.11
CA SER A 31 10.20 -3.12 36.66
C SER A 31 9.83 -1.64 36.79
N ALA A 32 10.78 -0.80 37.20
CA ALA A 32 10.59 0.64 37.30
C ALA A 32 10.26 1.26 35.93
N LYS A 33 11.01 0.91 34.87
CA LYS A 33 10.72 1.42 33.51
C LYS A 33 9.51 0.74 32.87
N ALA A 34 9.18 -0.49 33.28
CA ALA A 34 7.94 -1.14 32.85
C ALA A 34 6.69 -0.36 33.29
N ALA A 35 6.72 0.38 34.40
CA ALA A 35 5.59 1.25 34.79
C ALA A 35 5.35 2.37 33.77
N LEU A 36 6.40 2.84 33.07
CA LEU A 36 6.32 3.92 32.09
C LEU A 36 5.83 3.44 30.71
N ILE A 37 6.08 2.18 30.36
CA ILE A 37 5.83 1.62 29.01
C ILE A 37 4.40 1.09 28.93
N THR A 38 3.40 1.95 29.05
CA THR A 38 1.98 1.55 29.12
C THR A 38 1.35 1.34 27.75
N GLY A 39 0.12 0.79 27.71
CA GLY A 39 -0.67 0.76 26.47
C GLY A 39 -0.96 2.16 25.91
N GLY A 40 -1.09 3.17 26.77
CA GLY A 40 -1.28 4.57 26.36
C GLY A 40 -0.08 5.12 25.59
N LEU A 41 1.14 4.84 26.06
CA LEU A 41 2.37 5.21 25.34
C LEU A 41 2.42 4.56 23.94
N LEU A 42 2.06 3.28 23.85
CA LEU A 42 2.04 2.57 22.56
C LEU A 42 1.01 3.17 21.60
N LEU A 43 -0.20 3.50 22.08
CA LEU A 43 -1.24 4.15 21.28
C LEU A 43 -0.79 5.53 20.79
N GLN A 44 -0.16 6.35 21.65
CA GLN A 44 0.37 7.65 21.25
C GLN A 44 1.42 7.52 20.14
N ARG A 45 2.31 6.53 20.22
CA ARG A 45 3.28 6.25 19.15
C ARG A 45 2.61 5.75 17.87
N ILE A 46 1.61 4.88 17.99
CA ILE A 46 0.81 4.43 16.83
C ILE A 46 0.16 5.63 16.13
N ASP A 47 -0.51 6.50 16.88
CA ASP A 47 -1.14 7.70 16.33
C ASP A 47 -0.12 8.62 15.64
N THR A 48 1.08 8.74 16.20
CA THR A 48 2.20 9.48 15.58
C THR A 48 2.61 8.86 14.24
N TYR A 49 2.74 7.54 14.14
CA TYR A 49 3.07 6.86 12.88
C TYR A 49 1.92 6.96 11.86
N LEU A 50 0.67 6.79 12.29
CA LEU A 50 -0.49 6.93 11.41
C LEU A 50 -0.55 8.35 10.81
N ALA A 51 -0.33 9.39 11.62
CA ALA A 51 -0.27 10.77 11.15
C ALA A 51 0.93 11.00 10.20
N ARG A 52 2.12 10.54 10.60
CA ARG A 52 3.37 10.71 9.81
C ARG A 52 3.27 10.13 8.40
N HIS A 53 2.56 9.01 8.25
CA HIS A 53 2.41 8.31 6.96
C HIS A 53 1.08 8.64 6.25
N GLU A 54 0.37 9.68 6.69
CA GLU A 54 -0.91 10.11 6.12
C GLU A 54 -1.97 8.98 6.08
N LEU A 55 -1.92 8.09 7.06
CA LEU A 55 -2.81 6.93 7.19
C LEU A 55 -4.09 7.24 7.98
N SER A 56 -4.16 8.37 8.67
CA SER A 56 -5.34 8.78 9.43
C SER A 56 -6.60 8.73 8.56
N GLY A 57 -7.63 8.05 9.06
CA GLY A 57 -8.89 7.80 8.32
C GLY A 57 -8.80 6.75 7.21
N THR A 58 -7.64 6.12 6.99
CA THR A 58 -7.41 5.11 5.95
C THR A 58 -7.07 3.75 6.56
N VAL A 59 -6.16 3.72 7.53
CA VAL A 59 -5.75 2.53 8.28
C VAL A 59 -5.74 2.89 9.76
N ASP A 60 -6.20 1.99 10.62
CA ASP A 60 -6.20 2.18 12.07
C ASP A 60 -5.99 0.83 12.80
N VAL A 61 -5.81 0.89 14.12
CA VAL A 61 -5.70 -0.27 15.00
C VAL A 61 -7.01 -0.49 15.75
N ASN A 62 -7.32 -1.74 16.09
CA ASN A 62 -8.40 -2.04 17.01
C ASN A 62 -7.99 -1.66 18.44
N ARG A 63 -8.42 -0.46 18.87
CA ARG A 63 -8.14 0.11 20.20
C ARG A 63 -8.77 -0.67 21.36
N ASN A 64 -9.71 -1.58 21.07
CA ASN A 64 -10.49 -2.35 22.04
C ASN A 64 -10.23 -3.87 21.95
N ALA A 65 -9.09 -4.31 21.40
CA ALA A 65 -8.84 -5.71 21.07
C ALA A 65 -8.97 -6.71 22.25
N SER A 66 -8.97 -6.25 23.51
CA SER A 66 -9.27 -7.07 24.70
C SER A 66 -10.68 -7.68 24.71
N ALA A 67 -11.68 -7.04 24.07
CA ALA A 67 -13.09 -7.44 24.18
C ALA A 67 -13.47 -8.65 23.30
N VAL A 68 -12.66 -8.99 22.30
CA VAL A 68 -12.97 -10.05 21.31
C VAL A 68 -12.35 -11.40 21.69
N ALA A 69 -11.40 -11.41 22.63
CA ALA A 69 -10.69 -12.61 23.05
C ALA A 69 -11.34 -13.30 24.27
N GLY A 70 -12.65 -13.18 24.45
CA GLY A 70 -13.38 -13.65 25.63
C GLY A 70 -14.35 -14.78 25.32
N ASP A 71 -13.87 -15.94 24.83
CA ASP A 71 -14.57 -17.21 25.03
C ASP A 71 -13.60 -18.39 24.89
N ILE A 72 -13.71 -19.39 25.78
CA ILE A 72 -12.81 -20.55 26.04
C ILE A 72 -11.83 -20.39 27.22
N ASP A 73 -12.38 -20.63 28.43
CA ASP A 73 -11.87 -21.32 29.63
C ASP A 73 -10.51 -21.01 30.33
N GLN A 74 -10.63 -21.00 31.67
CA GLN A 74 -9.66 -20.87 32.76
C GLN A 74 -9.51 -22.24 33.49
N PRO A 75 -8.62 -22.45 34.50
CA PRO A 75 -7.18 -22.20 34.58
C PRO A 75 -6.39 -23.37 35.23
N SER A 76 -5.06 -23.39 35.15
CA SER A 76 -4.19 -23.85 36.27
C SER A 76 -2.70 -23.65 36.01
N GLY A 77 -1.95 -23.22 37.04
CA GLY A 77 -0.53 -23.56 37.23
C GLY A 77 0.49 -22.43 37.11
N PHE A 78 1.06 -22.05 38.26
CA PHE A 78 2.13 -21.07 38.47
C PHE A 78 3.52 -21.76 38.55
N VAL A 79 4.59 -20.97 38.35
CA VAL A 79 5.99 -21.09 38.90
C VAL A 79 7.16 -21.19 37.89
N ALA A 80 7.97 -20.11 37.90
CA ALA A 80 9.45 -19.94 37.80
C ALA A 80 10.27 -20.48 36.59
N VAL A 81 11.46 -19.97 36.19
CA VAL A 81 12.29 -18.77 36.47
C VAL A 81 13.31 -18.64 35.31
N VAL A 82 13.63 -17.39 34.97
CA VAL A 82 14.83 -16.80 34.31
C VAL A 82 15.93 -17.72 33.71
N ARG A 83 16.09 -17.71 32.36
CA ARG A 83 17.27 -17.20 31.58
C ARG A 83 17.17 -17.60 30.08
N HIS A 84 16.78 -16.67 29.20
CA HIS A 84 17.26 -16.53 27.80
C HIS A 84 16.50 -15.38 27.11
N SER A 85 16.86 -14.15 27.50
CA SER A 85 16.14 -12.91 27.20
C SER A 85 16.27 -12.35 25.77
N LEU A 86 16.71 -13.14 24.79
CA LEU A 86 16.68 -12.74 23.37
C LEU A 86 15.86 -13.70 22.48
N LEU A 87 15.66 -14.94 22.90
CA LEU A 87 14.75 -15.90 22.24
C LEU A 87 13.31 -15.86 22.80
N ALA A 88 13.13 -15.28 23.99
CA ALA A 88 11.82 -15.18 24.64
C ALA A 88 10.89 -14.12 24.01
N CYS A 89 11.44 -13.08 23.36
CA CYS A 89 10.62 -12.07 22.67
C CYS A 89 9.92 -12.68 21.45
N ALA A 90 10.59 -13.60 20.75
CA ALA A 90 10.00 -14.35 19.64
C ALA A 90 9.02 -15.44 20.10
N ARG A 91 9.33 -16.18 21.18
CA ARG A 91 8.47 -17.28 21.68
C ARG A 91 7.26 -16.83 22.51
N ARG A 92 7.26 -15.63 23.10
CA ARG A 92 6.07 -15.10 23.82
C ARG A 92 4.97 -14.55 22.90
N LEU A 93 5.22 -14.48 21.60
CA LEU A 93 4.23 -14.06 20.59
C LEU A 93 3.37 -15.23 20.07
N THR A 94 3.71 -16.49 20.36
CA THR A 94 3.19 -17.63 19.61
C THR A 94 2.17 -18.53 20.33
N GLY A 95 1.69 -18.25 21.55
CA GLY A 95 0.85 -19.25 22.25
C GLY A 95 -0.08 -18.85 23.39
N ARG A 96 -0.26 -17.55 23.70
CA ARG A 96 -1.31 -17.10 24.63
C ARG A 96 -2.27 -16.17 23.87
N ARG A 97 -3.55 -16.14 24.27
CA ARG A 97 -4.51 -15.10 23.85
C ARG A 97 -3.77 -13.76 23.78
N LEU A 98 -3.80 -13.12 22.62
CA LEU A 98 -3.06 -11.89 22.38
C LEU A 98 -3.57 -10.83 23.36
N THR A 99 -2.74 -10.48 24.35
CA THR A 99 -3.10 -9.38 25.27
C THR A 99 -3.21 -8.10 24.46
N HIS A 100 -4.07 -7.17 24.87
CA HIS A 100 -4.18 -5.88 24.18
C HIS A 100 -2.84 -5.15 24.10
N PHE A 101 -2.02 -5.21 25.16
CA PHE A 101 -0.64 -4.72 25.11
C PHE A 101 0.17 -5.41 24.00
N GLY A 102 0.14 -6.74 23.91
CA GLY A 102 0.83 -7.50 22.86
C GLY A 102 0.31 -7.19 21.45
N TYR A 103 -0.99 -6.92 21.30
CA TYR A 103 -1.59 -6.44 20.05
C TYR A 103 -1.00 -5.09 19.64
N LEU A 104 -1.00 -4.11 20.55
CA LEU A 104 -0.45 -2.78 20.27
C LEU A 104 1.03 -2.81 19.94
N VAL A 105 1.82 -3.67 20.60
CA VAL A 105 3.23 -3.87 20.27
C VAL A 105 3.41 -4.36 18.84
N ARG A 106 2.59 -5.32 18.37
CA ARG A 106 2.66 -5.80 16.99
C ARG A 106 2.24 -4.74 16.00
N CYS A 107 1.18 -3.98 16.30
CA CYS A 107 0.75 -2.86 15.46
C CYS A 107 1.84 -1.80 15.33
N LEU A 108 2.45 -1.41 16.45
CA LEU A 108 3.55 -0.45 16.45
C LEU A 108 4.77 -0.99 15.68
N TYR A 109 5.09 -2.27 15.85
CA TYR A 109 6.15 -2.92 15.09
C TYR A 109 5.93 -2.85 13.59
N VAL A 110 4.75 -3.23 13.09
CA VAL A 110 4.50 -3.20 11.64
C VAL A 110 4.46 -1.77 11.10
N LEU A 111 3.98 -0.80 11.88
CA LEU A 111 3.99 0.62 11.51
C LEU A 111 5.42 1.16 11.40
N GLU A 112 6.26 0.85 12.39
CA GLU A 112 7.66 1.27 12.42
C GLU A 112 8.49 0.61 11.31
N GLN A 113 8.31 -0.70 11.07
CA GLN A 113 9.02 -1.40 10.00
C GLN A 113 8.56 -0.95 8.60
N GLY A 114 7.28 -0.59 8.45
CA GLY A 114 6.72 -0.28 7.14
C GLY A 114 7.04 1.10 6.58
N GLY A 115 7.75 1.96 7.33
CA GLY A 115 8.38 3.17 6.79
C GLY A 115 7.56 3.96 5.77
N SER A 116 8.17 4.29 4.64
CA SER A 116 7.50 5.02 3.54
C SER A 116 6.52 4.16 2.75
N GLU A 117 6.64 2.83 2.81
CA GLU A 117 5.74 1.87 2.16
C GLU A 117 4.30 1.99 2.70
N TRP A 118 4.14 2.39 3.97
CA TRP A 118 2.83 2.74 4.52
C TRP A 118 2.16 3.88 3.78
N ARG A 119 2.89 4.94 3.42
CA ARG A 119 2.35 6.07 2.65
C ARG A 119 1.81 5.60 1.31
N LEU A 120 2.60 4.79 0.59
CA LEU A 120 2.20 4.21 -0.69
C LEU A 120 0.98 3.29 -0.54
N MET A 121 0.94 2.47 0.52
CA MET A 121 -0.20 1.63 0.80
C MET A 121 -1.46 2.45 1.13
N GLY A 122 -1.31 3.59 1.82
CA GLY A 122 -2.38 4.55 2.06
C GLY A 122 -3.01 5.03 0.75
N MET A 123 -2.20 5.35 -0.27
CA MET A 123 -2.70 5.71 -1.60
C MET A 123 -3.49 4.57 -2.26
N VAL A 124 -2.98 3.34 -2.19
CA VAL A 124 -3.67 2.14 -2.72
C VAL A 124 -5.03 1.95 -2.03
N VAL A 125 -5.11 2.13 -0.72
CA VAL A 125 -6.36 1.99 0.04
C VAL A 125 -7.36 3.10 -0.30
N ARG A 126 -6.91 4.34 -0.47
CA ARG A 126 -7.79 5.46 -0.90
C ARG A 126 -8.39 5.19 -2.28
N LEU A 127 -7.57 4.74 -3.23
CA LEU A 127 -8.07 4.30 -4.54
C LEU A 127 -9.08 3.16 -4.37
N ALA A 128 -8.74 2.13 -3.60
CA ALA A 128 -9.65 1.00 -3.35
C ALA A 128 -11.00 1.44 -2.76
N ALA A 129 -11.02 2.43 -1.86
CA ALA A 129 -12.24 3.00 -1.30
C ALA A 129 -13.08 3.76 -2.34
N ILE A 130 -12.47 4.59 -3.17
CA ILE A 130 -13.15 5.28 -4.29
C ILE A 130 -13.78 4.27 -5.24
N TYR A 131 -13.11 3.15 -5.46
CA TYR A 131 -13.60 2.04 -6.28
C TYR A 131 -14.52 1.05 -5.53
N ARG A 132 -14.94 1.39 -4.31
CA ARG A 132 -15.88 0.60 -3.49
C ARG A 132 -15.43 -0.82 -3.20
N LEU A 133 -14.11 -1.05 -3.10
CA LEU A 133 -13.59 -2.34 -2.68
C LEU A 133 -13.57 -2.54 -1.16
N THR A 134 -13.89 -1.51 -0.39
CA THR A 134 -13.88 -1.53 1.06
C THR A 134 -15.32 -1.73 1.54
N PRO A 135 -15.86 -2.97 1.58
CA PRO A 135 -17.26 -3.20 1.91
C PRO A 135 -17.65 -2.69 3.30
N ASN A 136 -16.69 -2.66 4.22
CA ASN A 136 -16.88 -2.17 5.60
C ASN A 136 -16.46 -0.69 5.77
N GLY A 137 -16.14 0.00 4.67
CA GLY A 137 -15.64 1.38 4.69
C GLY A 137 -14.18 1.50 5.15
N LEU A 138 -13.81 2.73 5.48
CA LEU A 138 -12.53 3.10 6.07
C LEU A 138 -12.74 3.57 7.53
N PRO A 139 -11.72 3.50 8.40
CA PRO A 139 -10.38 2.95 8.15
C PRO A 139 -10.33 1.42 8.13
N LEU A 140 -9.34 0.86 7.44
CA LEU A 140 -9.04 -0.57 7.51
C LEU A 140 -8.31 -0.90 8.82
N ALA A 141 -8.76 -1.94 9.52
CA ALA A 141 -8.16 -2.33 10.80
C ALA A 141 -6.89 -3.18 10.58
N LEU A 142 -5.79 -2.88 11.27
CA LEU A 142 -4.58 -3.70 11.20
C LEU A 142 -4.80 -5.09 11.82
N SER A 143 -4.77 -6.13 10.96
CA SER A 143 -4.91 -7.52 11.37
C SER A 143 -3.55 -8.15 11.68
N VAL A 144 -3.04 -7.88 12.88
CA VAL A 144 -1.77 -8.46 13.37
C VAL A 144 -1.94 -9.76 14.15
N ALA A 145 -3.18 -10.28 14.23
CA ALA A 145 -3.49 -11.52 14.94
C ALA A 145 -2.74 -12.73 14.32
N GLN A 146 -2.55 -12.71 13.00
CA GLN A 146 -1.86 -13.75 12.25
C GLN A 146 -0.33 -13.55 12.20
N LEU A 147 0.18 -12.42 12.72
CA LEU A 147 1.61 -12.20 12.88
C LEU A 147 2.08 -12.90 14.17
N HIS A 148 2.31 -14.20 14.05
CA HIS A 148 2.77 -15.03 15.15
C HIS A 148 4.24 -14.76 15.50
N SER A 149 5.05 -14.26 14.57
CA SER A 149 6.46 -13.95 14.79
C SER A 149 6.95 -12.82 13.88
N LYS A 150 8.08 -12.21 14.27
CA LYS A 150 8.87 -11.31 13.40
C LYS A 150 9.23 -11.99 12.09
N SER A 151 9.72 -13.23 12.14
CA SER A 151 10.08 -14.00 10.93
C SER A 151 8.90 -14.24 9.98
N ALA A 152 7.67 -14.33 10.48
CA ALA A 152 6.49 -14.45 9.62
C ALA A 152 6.19 -13.16 8.85
N PHE A 153 6.55 -11.99 9.40
CA PHE A 153 6.50 -10.71 8.72
C PHE A 153 7.64 -10.59 7.70
N ASP A 154 8.87 -10.91 8.12
CA ASP A 154 10.09 -10.80 7.31
C ASP A 154 10.19 -11.86 6.19
N SER A 155 9.31 -12.88 6.20
CA SER A 155 9.30 -13.97 5.19
C SER A 155 8.87 -13.55 3.79
N VAL A 156 8.35 -12.33 3.62
CA VAL A 156 7.93 -11.76 2.34
C VAL A 156 8.39 -10.30 2.27
N PRO A 157 8.55 -9.73 1.05
CA PRO A 157 8.87 -8.32 0.88
C PRO A 157 7.94 -7.40 1.66
N LEU A 158 8.47 -6.29 2.18
CA LEU A 158 7.79 -5.41 3.14
C LEU A 158 6.43 -4.90 2.63
N ALA A 159 6.34 -4.41 1.40
CA ALA A 159 5.09 -3.93 0.80
C ALA A 159 4.03 -5.06 0.71
N MET A 160 4.48 -6.29 0.44
CA MET A 160 3.61 -7.47 0.43
C MET A 160 3.17 -7.87 1.85
N ALA A 161 4.07 -7.76 2.84
CA ALA A 161 3.77 -8.01 4.23
C ALA A 161 2.71 -7.03 4.75
N ILE A 162 2.88 -5.73 4.46
CA ILE A 162 1.92 -4.66 4.75
C ILE A 162 0.57 -4.96 4.09
N TYR A 163 0.55 -5.26 2.79
CA TYR A 163 -0.69 -5.59 2.10
C TYR A 163 -1.40 -6.81 2.71
N ARG A 164 -0.65 -7.82 3.17
CA ARG A 164 -1.24 -8.98 3.86
C ARG A 164 -2.06 -8.59 5.09
N LEU A 165 -1.69 -7.53 5.79
CA LEU A 165 -2.39 -7.05 6.99
C LEU A 165 -3.75 -6.42 6.71
N ILE A 166 -3.99 -5.95 5.49
CA ILE A 166 -5.19 -5.18 5.14
C ILE A 166 -5.97 -5.74 3.95
N GLY A 167 -5.32 -6.44 3.01
CA GLY A 167 -5.90 -6.88 1.74
C GLY A 167 -7.10 -7.82 1.89
N HIS A 168 -7.14 -8.59 2.99
CA HIS A 168 -8.29 -9.46 3.30
C HIS A 168 -9.59 -8.70 3.61
N GLN A 169 -9.52 -7.39 3.92
CA GLN A 169 -10.68 -6.51 4.12
C GLN A 169 -11.18 -5.91 2.80
N LEU A 170 -10.43 -6.08 1.70
CA LEU A 170 -10.83 -5.62 0.38
C LEU A 170 -11.61 -6.73 -0.35
N THR A 171 -12.67 -6.36 -1.06
CA THR A 171 -13.52 -7.29 -1.81
C THR A 171 -13.79 -6.79 -3.22
N LEU A 172 -13.68 -7.67 -4.21
CA LEU A 172 -14.09 -7.43 -5.58
C LEU A 172 -15.07 -8.52 -6.01
N ARG A 173 -16.28 -8.15 -6.42
CA ARG A 173 -17.34 -9.11 -6.85
C ARG A 173 -17.56 -10.25 -5.82
N GLY A 174 -17.57 -9.91 -4.53
CA GLY A 174 -17.71 -10.88 -3.43
C GLY A 174 -16.44 -11.67 -3.10
N GLN A 175 -15.37 -11.58 -3.89
CA GLN A 175 -14.10 -12.25 -3.63
C GLN A 175 -13.15 -11.38 -2.80
N ARG A 176 -12.63 -11.93 -1.69
CA ARG A 176 -11.62 -11.26 -0.87
C ARG A 176 -10.29 -11.14 -1.61
N LEU A 177 -9.66 -9.97 -1.51
CA LEU A 177 -8.36 -9.69 -2.10
C LEU A 177 -7.23 -9.94 -1.09
N ALA A 178 -7.30 -11.06 -0.36
CA ALA A 178 -6.22 -11.47 0.52
C ALA A 178 -5.00 -11.95 -0.31
N LEU A 179 -3.80 -11.57 0.12
CA LEU A 179 -2.56 -12.14 -0.43
C LEU A 179 -2.40 -13.58 0.03
N ARG A 180 -2.24 -14.50 -0.92
CA ARG A 180 -2.05 -15.93 -0.68
C ARG A 180 -0.80 -16.40 -1.42
N ARG A 181 -0.12 -17.40 -0.87
CA ARG A 181 0.97 -18.11 -1.57
C ARG A 181 0.45 -19.46 -2.03
N ALA A 182 0.68 -19.80 -3.29
CA ALA A 182 0.33 -21.09 -3.89
C ALA A 182 1.47 -22.10 -3.72
N ALA A 183 1.17 -23.38 -3.89
CA ALA A 183 2.13 -24.48 -3.72
C ALA A 183 3.32 -24.40 -4.72
N ASN A 184 3.10 -23.82 -5.89
CA ASN A 184 4.12 -23.56 -6.90
C ASN A 184 5.02 -22.34 -6.58
N GLY A 185 4.86 -21.74 -5.39
CA GLY A 185 5.63 -20.57 -4.96
C GLY A 185 5.09 -19.24 -5.48
N GLU A 186 4.12 -19.24 -6.40
CA GLU A 186 3.47 -18.02 -6.88
C GLU A 186 2.59 -17.38 -5.81
N TYR A 187 2.36 -16.08 -5.95
CA TYR A 187 1.45 -15.33 -5.12
C TYR A 187 0.12 -15.12 -5.82
N ARG A 188 -0.95 -15.01 -5.05
CA ARG A 188 -2.31 -14.76 -5.55
C ARG A 188 -2.99 -13.67 -4.76
N ILE A 189 -3.76 -12.84 -5.46
CA ILE A 189 -4.73 -11.93 -4.85
C ILE A 189 -6.04 -12.03 -5.64
N GLY A 190 -7.10 -12.52 -5.00
CA GLY A 190 -8.31 -12.91 -5.72
C GLY A 190 -8.04 -14.11 -6.64
N ASP A 191 -8.48 -14.02 -7.89
CA ASP A 191 -8.32 -15.03 -8.94
C ASP A 191 -7.01 -14.90 -9.73
N ARG A 192 -6.17 -13.91 -9.42
CA ARG A 192 -4.96 -13.60 -10.20
C ARG A 192 -3.69 -14.05 -9.51
N SER A 193 -2.83 -14.72 -10.28
CA SER A 193 -1.50 -15.18 -9.85
C SER A 193 -0.42 -14.27 -10.38
N PHE A 194 0.61 -14.00 -9.58
CA PHE A 194 1.79 -13.23 -9.96
C PHE A 194 3.03 -13.82 -9.28
N ARG A 195 4.22 -13.44 -9.76
CA ARG A 195 5.49 -13.79 -9.10
C ARG A 195 6.31 -12.55 -8.84
N VAL A 196 7.08 -12.57 -7.76
CA VAL A 196 8.17 -11.63 -7.55
C VAL A 196 9.29 -12.02 -8.52
N VAL A 197 9.90 -11.03 -9.16
CA VAL A 197 11.08 -11.21 -10.03
C VAL A 197 12.30 -10.80 -9.21
N PRO A 198 13.14 -11.74 -8.77
CA PRO A 198 14.38 -11.43 -8.07
C PRO A 198 15.28 -10.49 -8.88
N PHE A 199 16.08 -9.66 -8.19
CA PHE A 199 17.05 -8.78 -8.83
C PHE A 199 17.99 -9.51 -9.81
N GLY A 200 18.43 -10.71 -9.44
CA GLY A 200 19.31 -11.55 -10.26
C GLY A 200 18.67 -12.12 -11.53
N ASP A 201 17.34 -12.16 -11.60
CA ASP A 201 16.60 -12.63 -12.79
C ASP A 201 16.47 -11.51 -13.85
N LEU A 202 16.70 -10.25 -13.48
CA LEU A 202 16.63 -9.12 -14.41
C LEU A 202 17.90 -9.06 -15.29
N PRO A 203 17.77 -8.94 -16.62
CA PRO A 203 18.90 -8.68 -17.50
C PRO A 203 19.73 -7.47 -17.06
N ALA A 204 21.04 -7.49 -17.36
CA ALA A 204 21.97 -6.50 -16.83
C ALA A 204 21.61 -5.05 -17.22
N ASP A 205 21.03 -4.88 -18.40
CA ASP A 205 20.57 -3.64 -19.02
C ASP A 205 19.06 -3.37 -18.81
N HIS A 206 18.37 -4.20 -18.01
CA HIS A 206 16.94 -4.04 -17.78
C HIS A 206 16.65 -2.75 -16.99
N PRO A 207 15.70 -1.90 -17.42
CA PRO A 207 15.50 -0.58 -16.82
C PRO A 207 15.02 -0.60 -15.36
N TYR A 208 14.34 -1.65 -14.92
CA TYR A 208 13.94 -1.80 -13.51
C TYR A 208 15.08 -2.20 -12.57
N ARG A 209 16.26 -2.49 -13.10
CA ARG A 209 17.41 -2.88 -12.28
C ARG A 209 17.98 -1.69 -11.49
N SER A 210 17.98 -0.49 -12.07
CA SER A 210 18.47 0.73 -11.40
C SER A 210 17.56 1.25 -10.30
N THR A 211 16.27 0.91 -10.34
CA THR A 211 15.25 1.33 -9.37
C THR A 211 14.72 0.18 -8.52
N TYR A 212 15.40 -0.97 -8.54
CA TYR A 212 14.95 -2.16 -7.81
C TYR A 212 14.98 -1.91 -6.30
N ASN A 213 13.84 -2.18 -5.64
CA ASN A 213 13.71 -2.09 -4.19
C ASN A 213 13.31 -3.47 -3.63
N GLU A 214 14.12 -4.05 -2.75
CA GLU A 214 13.80 -5.35 -2.13
C GLU A 214 12.55 -5.29 -1.24
N SER A 215 12.26 -4.13 -0.64
CA SER A 215 11.06 -3.90 0.17
C SER A 215 9.78 -3.85 -0.67
N ASP A 216 9.88 -3.39 -1.93
CA ASP A 216 8.78 -3.29 -2.88
C ASP A 216 9.22 -3.79 -4.27
N PRO A 217 9.33 -5.12 -4.46
CA PRO A 217 10.09 -5.69 -5.56
C PRO A 217 9.31 -5.73 -6.87
N VAL A 218 10.04 -5.95 -7.95
CA VAL A 218 9.47 -6.14 -9.30
C VAL A 218 8.50 -7.32 -9.30
N VAL A 219 7.34 -7.12 -9.91
CA VAL A 219 6.27 -8.13 -9.99
C VAL A 219 5.96 -8.46 -11.44
N ARG A 220 5.90 -9.76 -11.75
CA ARG A 220 5.40 -10.26 -13.02
C ARG A 220 3.99 -10.80 -12.87
N TRP A 221 3.10 -10.30 -13.72
CA TRP A 221 1.73 -10.78 -13.87
C TRP A 221 1.48 -11.12 -15.34
N GLY A 222 1.56 -12.41 -15.68
CA GLY A 222 1.44 -12.86 -17.07
C GLY A 222 2.48 -12.21 -17.98
N ARG A 223 2.00 -11.37 -18.92
CA ARG A 223 2.82 -10.66 -19.92
C ARG A 223 3.22 -9.24 -19.50
N ASP A 224 2.73 -8.78 -18.35
CA ASP A 224 3.01 -7.46 -17.80
C ASP A 224 4.01 -7.59 -16.63
N LEU A 225 4.97 -6.68 -16.61
CA LEU A 225 5.98 -6.54 -15.59
C LEU A 225 5.83 -5.16 -14.94
N PHE A 226 5.80 -5.12 -13.62
CA PHE A 226 5.65 -3.91 -12.83
C PHE A 226 6.97 -3.64 -12.08
N PRO A 227 7.44 -2.38 -12.00
CA PRO A 227 8.69 -2.05 -11.35
C PRO A 227 8.65 -2.32 -9.83
N SER A 228 7.44 -2.37 -9.25
CA SER A 228 7.24 -2.65 -7.83
C SER A 228 5.89 -3.35 -7.58
N PHE A 229 5.71 -3.95 -6.40
CA PHE A 229 4.45 -4.56 -5.99
C PHE A 229 3.38 -3.49 -5.73
N THR A 230 3.76 -2.32 -5.20
CA THR A 230 2.82 -1.19 -5.07
C THR A 230 2.37 -0.68 -6.43
N ALA A 231 3.26 -0.59 -7.44
CA ALA A 231 2.87 -0.22 -8.80
C ALA A 231 1.84 -1.21 -9.37
N PHE A 232 2.04 -2.51 -9.14
CA PHE A 232 1.07 -3.56 -9.47
C PHE A 232 -0.28 -3.35 -8.77
N LEU A 233 -0.28 -3.07 -7.46
CA LEU A 233 -1.50 -2.83 -6.68
C LEU A 233 -2.24 -1.57 -7.09
N THR A 234 -1.53 -0.50 -7.42
CA THR A 234 -2.10 0.77 -7.86
C THR A 234 -2.71 0.64 -9.26
N MET A 235 -2.06 -0.10 -10.14
CA MET A 235 -2.50 -0.33 -11.51
C MET A 235 -3.75 -1.19 -11.63
N ARG A 236 -3.88 -2.17 -10.73
CA ARG A 236 -4.97 -3.13 -10.73
C ARG A 236 -6.36 -2.46 -10.70
N PRO A 237 -6.65 -1.52 -9.77
CA PRO A 237 -7.84 -0.70 -9.81
C PRO A 237 -8.17 -0.08 -11.16
N LEU A 238 -7.16 0.54 -11.76
CA LEU A 238 -7.31 1.39 -12.93
C LEU A 238 -7.57 0.59 -14.20
N MET A 239 -6.88 -0.55 -14.36
CA MET A 239 -6.99 -1.36 -15.56
C MET A 239 -8.20 -2.29 -15.56
N TRP A 240 -8.53 -2.91 -14.43
CA TRP A 240 -9.49 -4.02 -14.43
C TRP A 240 -10.91 -3.62 -14.04
N TRP A 241 -11.08 -2.46 -13.41
CA TRP A 241 -12.43 -1.97 -13.09
C TRP A 241 -12.99 -1.07 -14.18
N TRP A 242 -12.28 -0.99 -15.31
CA TRP A 242 -12.81 -0.43 -16.55
C TRP A 242 -14.08 -1.19 -16.99
N PRO A 243 -15.12 -0.52 -17.53
CA PRO A 243 -16.49 -1.05 -17.59
C PRO A 243 -16.76 -2.21 -18.56
N TYR A 244 -15.73 -2.86 -19.12
CA TYR A 244 -15.95 -3.88 -20.16
C TYR A 244 -16.65 -5.15 -19.67
N GLU A 245 -16.73 -5.40 -18.35
CA GLU A 245 -17.18 -6.71 -17.86
C GLU A 245 -18.46 -6.80 -17.02
N ALA A 246 -19.11 -5.73 -16.58
CA ALA A 246 -20.41 -5.92 -15.90
C ALA A 246 -21.19 -4.62 -15.78
N GLY A 247 -22.48 -4.65 -16.11
CA GLY A 247 -23.46 -3.56 -15.96
C GLY A 247 -23.74 -3.18 -14.49
N VAL A 248 -22.70 -2.93 -13.70
CA VAL A 248 -22.78 -2.48 -12.32
C VAL A 248 -22.48 -0.98 -12.28
N VAL A 249 -23.48 -0.22 -11.85
CA VAL A 249 -23.49 1.13 -11.28
C VAL A 249 -22.31 2.04 -11.67
N ARG A 250 -22.64 3.11 -12.43
CA ARG A 250 -21.81 4.28 -12.76
C ARG A 250 -20.83 4.69 -11.65
N VAL A 251 -19.66 4.06 -11.60
CA VAL A 251 -18.45 4.74 -11.13
C VAL A 251 -18.05 5.61 -12.31
N VAL A 252 -18.07 6.93 -12.14
CA VAL A 252 -17.69 7.87 -13.20
C VAL A 252 -16.18 7.76 -13.38
N PHE A 253 -15.75 6.84 -14.24
CA PHE A 253 -14.37 6.79 -14.71
C PHE A 253 -14.16 7.98 -15.62
N LYS A 254 -13.32 8.92 -15.20
CA LYS A 254 -12.83 9.97 -16.08
C LYS A 254 -11.41 9.62 -16.48
N ALA A 255 -11.28 8.77 -17.51
CA ALA A 255 -10.03 8.76 -18.27
C ALA A 255 -9.91 10.14 -18.89
N VAL A 256 -8.94 10.92 -18.40
CA VAL A 256 -8.83 12.33 -18.78
C VAL A 256 -8.36 12.45 -20.22
N LEU A 257 -7.50 11.53 -20.66
CA LEU A 257 -6.92 11.59 -22.00
C LEU A 257 -6.29 10.25 -22.40
N TRP A 258 -6.57 9.81 -23.62
CA TRP A 258 -5.79 8.81 -24.33
C TRP A 258 -5.03 9.52 -25.46
N VAL A 259 -3.71 9.58 -25.34
CA VAL A 259 -2.86 10.20 -26.36
C VAL A 259 -2.09 9.10 -27.08
N HIS A 260 -2.56 8.71 -28.25
CA HIS A 260 -1.70 8.03 -29.22
C HIS A 260 -1.03 9.10 -30.07
N LYS A 261 0.23 9.40 -29.76
CA LYS A 261 1.07 10.27 -30.58
C LYS A 261 2.21 9.46 -31.18
N ASP A 262 2.67 9.93 -32.34
CA ASP A 262 3.88 9.44 -32.98
C ASP A 262 5.04 9.42 -31.96
N ARG A 263 5.81 8.33 -32.00
CA ARG A 263 7.01 8.08 -31.22
C ARG A 263 8.00 9.25 -31.27
N SER A 264 7.97 10.03 -32.36
CA SER A 264 8.80 11.22 -32.58
C SER A 264 8.39 12.45 -31.74
N ASN A 265 7.23 12.45 -31.09
CA ASN A 265 6.77 13.64 -30.36
C ASN A 265 7.60 13.85 -29.06
N PRO A 266 8.37 14.95 -28.94
CA PRO A 266 9.26 15.17 -27.81
C PRO A 266 8.51 15.39 -26.49
N GLY A 267 7.29 15.95 -26.54
CA GLY A 267 6.46 16.12 -25.34
C GLY A 267 5.97 14.78 -24.78
N PHE A 268 5.71 13.81 -25.65
CA PHE A 268 5.29 12.47 -25.25
C PHE A 268 6.46 11.67 -24.66
N GLN A 269 7.65 11.77 -25.27
CA GLN A 269 8.87 11.19 -24.71
C GLN A 269 9.14 11.79 -23.34
N ARG A 270 9.03 13.11 -23.17
CA ARG A 270 9.16 13.73 -21.84
C ARG A 270 8.15 13.20 -20.83
N LEU A 271 6.92 12.85 -21.20
CA LEU A 271 5.99 12.25 -20.22
C LEU A 271 6.36 10.82 -19.84
N LEU A 272 6.89 10.04 -20.79
CA LEU A 272 7.37 8.67 -20.55
C LEU A 272 8.70 8.61 -19.81
N THR A 273 9.59 9.58 -20.05
CA THR A 273 10.96 9.60 -19.50
C THR A 273 11.16 10.69 -18.45
N ALA A 274 10.17 11.54 -18.20
CA ALA A 274 10.21 12.45 -17.08
C ALA A 274 10.51 11.60 -15.84
N GLY A 275 11.43 12.09 -15.02
CA GLY A 275 11.60 11.55 -13.68
C GLY A 275 10.31 11.71 -12.88
N ASP A 276 10.44 11.51 -11.57
CA ASP A 276 9.29 11.52 -10.68
C ASP A 276 8.47 12.80 -10.85
N ILE A 277 7.19 12.63 -11.19
CA ILE A 277 6.22 13.71 -11.14
C ILE A 277 6.10 14.09 -9.66
N PRO A 278 6.23 15.38 -9.29
CA PRO A 278 6.01 15.79 -7.91
C PRO A 278 4.68 15.24 -7.42
N GLU A 279 4.68 14.61 -6.24
CA GLU A 279 3.50 13.94 -5.68
C GLU A 279 2.28 14.87 -5.59
N GLN A 280 2.53 16.18 -5.43
CA GLN A 280 1.52 17.25 -5.46
C GLN A 280 0.75 17.30 -6.78
N LEU A 281 1.39 16.93 -7.90
CA LEU A 281 0.83 16.96 -9.26
C LEU A 281 0.28 15.59 -9.69
N GLY A 282 0.89 14.50 -9.22
CA GLY A 282 0.40 13.16 -9.50
C GLY A 282 1.31 12.06 -8.99
N TYR A 283 0.80 10.84 -9.04
CA TYR A 283 1.52 9.61 -8.74
C TYR A 283 1.68 8.79 -10.02
N THR A 284 2.89 8.27 -10.27
CA THR A 284 3.16 7.42 -11.44
C THR A 284 3.09 5.95 -11.09
N ALA A 285 2.46 5.17 -11.96
CA ALA A 285 2.49 3.72 -11.91
C ALA A 285 2.87 3.20 -13.30
N ASP A 286 4.13 2.79 -13.43
CA ASP A 286 4.68 2.32 -14.70
C ASP A 286 4.48 0.79 -14.83
N ASN A 287 4.37 0.30 -16.06
CA ASN A 287 4.43 -1.12 -16.35
C ASN A 287 4.99 -1.39 -17.74
N ARG A 288 5.66 -2.54 -17.89
CA ARG A 288 6.27 -3.01 -19.14
C ARG A 288 5.52 -4.23 -19.62
N PHE A 289 4.97 -4.17 -20.83
CA PHE A 289 4.42 -5.35 -21.49
C PHE A 289 5.50 -6.00 -22.35
N ASP A 290 6.03 -7.12 -21.86
CA ASP A 290 7.20 -7.80 -22.44
C ASP A 290 6.86 -9.19 -23.02
N ARG A 291 5.57 -9.51 -23.12
CA ARG A 291 5.04 -10.78 -23.64
C ARG A 291 5.51 -12.01 -22.83
N GLY A 292 5.98 -11.83 -21.60
CA GLY A 292 6.50 -12.93 -20.78
C GLY A 292 8.03 -13.09 -20.83
N ASN A 293 8.72 -12.27 -21.63
CA ASN A 293 10.16 -12.39 -21.86
C ASN A 293 10.90 -11.11 -21.43
N LEU A 294 11.69 -11.22 -20.35
CA LEU A 294 12.49 -10.11 -19.82
C LEU A 294 13.51 -9.54 -20.82
N SER A 295 13.90 -10.32 -21.83
CA SER A 295 14.85 -9.95 -22.88
C SER A 295 14.16 -9.63 -24.21
N THR A 296 12.86 -9.32 -24.22
CA THR A 296 12.18 -8.94 -25.46
C THR A 296 12.84 -7.69 -26.08
N ALA A 297 13.08 -7.72 -27.39
CA ALA A 297 13.73 -6.62 -28.10
C ALA A 297 12.80 -5.40 -28.27
N ASP A 298 11.49 -5.59 -28.20
CA ASP A 298 10.49 -4.54 -28.39
C ASP A 298 9.40 -4.60 -27.29
N PRO A 299 9.74 -4.25 -26.03
CA PRO A 299 8.76 -4.15 -24.97
C PRO A 299 7.89 -2.91 -25.16
N ILE A 300 6.62 -2.97 -24.74
CA ILE A 300 5.74 -1.80 -24.70
C ILE A 300 5.79 -1.22 -23.28
N ASP A 301 6.45 -0.08 -23.14
CA ASP A 301 6.43 0.70 -21.90
C ASP A 301 5.11 1.48 -21.81
N ARG A 302 4.45 1.36 -20.67
CA ARG A 302 3.25 2.10 -20.33
C ARG A 302 3.47 2.85 -19.03
N ARG A 303 2.96 4.08 -18.98
CA ARG A 303 2.97 4.92 -17.79
C ARG A 303 1.56 5.38 -17.48
N TYR A 304 1.17 5.25 -16.23
CA TYR A 304 -0.09 5.75 -15.72
C TYR A 304 0.20 6.89 -14.76
N VAL A 305 -0.30 8.08 -15.08
CA VAL A 305 -0.19 9.26 -14.23
C VAL A 305 -1.52 9.46 -13.53
N ILE A 306 -1.59 9.16 -12.24
CA ILE A 306 -2.76 9.36 -11.41
C ILE A 306 -2.73 10.80 -10.92
N VAL A 307 -3.73 11.58 -11.32
CA VAL A 307 -3.81 13.01 -11.02
C VAL A 307 -4.77 13.29 -9.85
N SER A 308 -5.64 12.34 -9.52
CA SER A 308 -6.57 12.38 -8.38
C SER A 308 -6.97 10.97 -7.97
N GLY A 309 -7.35 10.80 -6.70
CA GLY A 309 -7.83 9.57 -6.07
C GLY A 309 -6.87 9.00 -5.02
N PHE A 310 -5.68 9.59 -4.90
CA PHE A 310 -4.63 9.14 -3.98
C PHE A 310 -4.41 10.09 -2.80
N ARG A 311 -5.00 11.30 -2.83
CA ARG A 311 -4.90 12.28 -1.74
C ARG A 311 -6.05 12.12 -0.74
N PRO A 312 -5.90 12.61 0.51
CA PRO A 312 -6.95 12.48 1.52
C PRO A 312 -8.30 13.12 1.19
N THR A 313 -8.28 14.19 0.40
CA THR A 313 -9.47 14.95 0.02
C THR A 313 -10.07 14.52 -1.32
N ASP A 314 -9.41 13.61 -2.04
CA ASP A 314 -9.89 13.16 -3.34
C ASP A 314 -11.12 12.26 -3.17
N THR A 315 -12.20 12.61 -3.86
CA THR A 315 -13.46 11.84 -3.90
C THR A 315 -13.64 11.11 -5.24
N VAL A 316 -12.75 11.36 -6.20
CA VAL A 316 -12.77 10.82 -7.55
C VAL A 316 -11.36 10.34 -7.90
N ALA A 317 -11.27 9.21 -8.61
CA ALA A 317 -10.02 8.75 -9.19
C ALA A 317 -9.92 9.20 -10.65
N ALA A 318 -8.81 9.82 -11.02
CA ALA A 318 -8.53 10.26 -12.38
C ALA A 318 -7.09 9.94 -12.74
N PHE A 319 -6.90 9.41 -13.94
CA PHE A 319 -5.57 9.07 -14.45
C PHE A 319 -5.44 9.33 -15.94
N MET A 320 -4.20 9.47 -16.39
CA MET A 320 -3.78 9.54 -17.77
C MET A 320 -2.93 8.31 -18.08
N ARG A 321 -3.21 7.64 -19.19
CA ARG A 321 -2.41 6.52 -19.69
C ARG A 321 -1.57 6.98 -20.87
N VAL A 322 -0.29 6.64 -20.81
CA VAL A 322 0.71 6.99 -21.82
C VAL A 322 1.36 5.69 -22.28
N ASP A 323 1.06 5.26 -23.50
CA ASP A 323 1.61 4.03 -24.08
C ASP A 323 2.62 4.36 -25.17
N ARG A 324 3.80 3.75 -25.11
CA ARG A 324 4.71 3.76 -26.26
C ARG A 324 4.17 2.80 -27.33
N GLY A 325 3.37 3.32 -28.26
CA GLY A 325 2.84 2.53 -29.37
C GLY A 325 3.97 1.85 -30.15
N GLY A 326 3.93 0.53 -30.25
CA GLY A 326 4.75 -0.22 -31.19
C GLY A 326 4.38 0.17 -32.62
N SER A 327 5.34 0.12 -33.54
CA SER A 327 5.25 0.59 -34.94
C SER A 327 4.20 -0.10 -35.82
N GLY A 328 3.33 -0.95 -35.25
CA GLY A 328 2.26 -1.61 -35.99
C GLY A 328 1.17 -0.60 -36.33
N CYS A 329 0.95 -0.35 -37.62
CA CYS A 329 -0.07 0.51 -38.19
C CYS A 329 -1.52 0.05 -37.86
N GLY A 330 -1.90 0.05 -36.59
CA GLY A 330 -3.29 -0.04 -36.16
C GLY A 330 -3.98 1.30 -36.37
N ARG A 331 -5.09 1.32 -37.10
CA ARG A 331 -5.90 2.53 -37.32
C ARG A 331 -6.22 3.19 -35.96
N PRO A 332 -6.12 4.53 -35.86
CA PRO A 332 -6.48 5.24 -34.63
C PRO A 332 -7.95 4.96 -34.29
N SER A 333 -8.19 4.35 -33.13
CA SER A 333 -9.52 4.25 -32.54
C SER A 333 -10.07 5.67 -32.34
N ARG A 334 -11.27 5.95 -32.86
CA ARG A 334 -11.94 7.24 -32.69
C ARG A 334 -11.99 7.61 -31.21
N LEU A 335 -11.44 8.77 -30.87
CA LEU A 335 -11.57 9.39 -29.56
C LEU A 335 -13.06 9.58 -29.26
N LEU A 336 -13.55 8.99 -28.16
CA LEU A 336 -14.85 9.37 -27.63
C LEU A 336 -14.73 10.74 -26.95
N PRO A 337 -15.63 11.70 -27.22
CA PRO A 337 -15.59 13.01 -26.57
C PRO A 337 -15.78 12.84 -25.06
N VAL A 338 -14.88 13.45 -24.29
CA VAL A 338 -15.00 13.59 -22.84
C VAL A 338 -16.10 14.62 -22.56
N CYS A 339 -17.29 14.17 -22.14
CA CYS A 339 -18.30 15.07 -21.62
C CYS A 339 -17.86 15.61 -20.25
N LEU A 340 -17.52 16.90 -20.19
CA LEU A 340 -17.45 17.62 -18.92
C LEU A 340 -18.89 17.86 -18.43
N PRO A 341 -19.22 17.65 -17.15
CA PRO A 341 -20.48 18.14 -16.61
C PRO A 341 -20.48 19.68 -16.65
N PRO A 342 -21.65 20.30 -16.90
CA PRO A 342 -21.77 21.75 -16.81
C PRO A 342 -21.44 22.18 -15.38
N SER A 343 -20.54 23.15 -15.24
CA SER A 343 -20.28 23.83 -13.99
C SER A 343 -21.58 24.44 -13.47
N MET A 344 -22.04 24.01 -12.30
CA MET A 344 -23.00 24.77 -11.52
C MET A 344 -22.33 26.07 -11.05
N SER A 345 -22.45 27.10 -11.87
CA SER A 345 -22.24 28.50 -11.52
C SER A 345 -23.18 29.32 -12.39
N ALA A 346 -24.27 29.77 -11.78
CA ALA A 346 -25.20 30.70 -12.41
C ALA A 346 -24.56 32.09 -12.44
N SER A 347 -24.19 32.58 -13.62
CA SER A 347 -24.15 34.00 -13.99
C SER A 347 -23.95 34.12 -15.51
N PRO A 348 -24.83 34.83 -16.25
CA PRO A 348 -24.76 34.89 -17.70
C PRO A 348 -23.85 36.03 -18.18
N CYS A 349 -22.66 35.71 -18.68
CA CYS A 349 -21.91 36.63 -19.53
C CYS A 349 -22.35 36.44 -20.99
N ARG A 350 -23.05 37.45 -21.54
CA ARG A 350 -23.31 37.58 -22.97
C ARG A 350 -22.00 37.88 -23.70
N CYS A 351 -21.62 37.04 -24.64
CA CYS A 351 -20.69 37.41 -25.72
C CYS A 351 -21.39 37.22 -27.07
N ARG A 352 -21.56 38.34 -27.79
CA ARG A 352 -21.99 38.39 -29.20
C ARG A 352 -20.87 37.85 -30.08
N CYS A 353 -21.16 36.88 -30.93
CA CYS A 353 -20.37 36.61 -32.13
C CYS A 353 -21.00 37.40 -33.30
N GLY A 354 -20.27 38.37 -33.83
CA GLY A 354 -20.55 38.95 -35.14
C GLY A 354 -19.94 38.04 -36.21
N ALA A 355 -20.77 37.64 -37.17
CA ALA A 355 -20.31 37.05 -38.42
C ALA A 355 -19.88 38.18 -39.36
N VAL A 356 -18.75 38.01 -40.05
CA VAL A 356 -18.40 38.78 -41.24
C VAL A 356 -18.30 37.78 -42.38
N TYR A 357 -18.98 38.13 -43.47
CA TYR A 357 -19.04 37.41 -44.74
C TYR A 357 -17.68 37.37 -45.45
#